data_AF-A0A378FQ39-F1
#
_entry.id   AF-A0A378FQ39-F1
#
_cell.length_a   1.000
_cell.length_b   1.000
_cell.length_c   1.000
_cell.angle_alpha   90.00
_cell.angle_beta   90.00
_cell.angle_gamma   90.00
#
_symmetry.space_group_name_H-M   'P 1'
#
loop_
_entity.id
_entity.type
_entity.pdbx_description
1 polymer ?
#
loop_
_entity_poly.entity_id
_entity_poly.type
_entity_poly.pdbx_seq_one_letter_code
_entity_poly.pdbx_strand_id
1 'polypeptide(L)' 'MVAPRQVNYRFQYANGSLTNTGNATLRILAYGPCLKAADGKECKENYYLMPGKSRRFTRVGHGG' A
#
# COMPACT_ATOMS: atom_id res chain seq x y z
N MET A 1 -6.13 12.24 -17.02
CA MET A 1 -6.62 11.90 -15.67
C MET A 1 -7.34 13.11 -15.11
N VAL A 2 -8.61 12.99 -14.73
CA VAL A 2 -9.31 14.03 -13.95
C VAL A 2 -9.02 13.75 -12.48
N ALA A 3 -8.31 14.66 -11.81
CA ALA A 3 -8.18 14.63 -10.36
C ALA A 3 -9.43 15.28 -9.74
N PRO A 4 -10.08 14.67 -8.74
CA PRO A 4 -11.31 15.21 -8.17
C PRO A 4 -11.05 16.53 -7.43
N ARG A 5 -11.96 17.50 -7.59
CA ARG A 5 -11.89 18.83 -6.97
C ARG A 5 -12.05 18.79 -5.44
N GLN A 6 -12.74 17.77 -4.92
CA GLN A 6 -12.77 17.42 -3.50
C GLN A 6 -12.13 16.05 -3.30
N VAL A 7 -11.02 16.03 -2.59
CA VAL A 7 -10.26 14.81 -2.36
C VAL A 7 -10.78 14.11 -1.10
N ASN A 8 -11.16 12.84 -1.25
CA ASN A 8 -11.50 11.98 -0.13
C ASN A 8 -10.46 10.85 -0.02
N TYR A 9 -9.59 10.95 0.99
CA TYR A 9 -8.61 9.93 1.30
C TYR A 9 -9.25 8.91 2.25
N ARG A 10 -9.53 7.72 1.72
CA ARG A 10 -10.06 6.59 2.49
C ARG A 10 -9.36 5.32 2.07
N PHE A 11 -9.01 4.50 3.05
CA PHE A 11 -8.42 3.20 2.81
C PHE A 11 -8.92 2.19 3.82
N GLN A 12 -8.88 0.92 3.45
CA GLN A 12 -9.12 -0.20 4.34
C GLN A 12 -7.96 -1.17 4.23
N TYR A 13 -7.45 -1.61 5.38
CA TYR A 13 -6.44 -2.65 5.45
C TYR A 13 -7.07 -3.89 6.07
N ALA A 14 -7.11 -4.98 5.29
CA ALA A 14 -7.66 -6.26 5.73
C ALA A 14 -6.84 -7.41 5.16
N ASN A 15 -6.51 -8.41 5.98
CA ASN A 15 -5.78 -9.61 5.57
C ASN A 15 -4.46 -9.34 4.80
N GLY A 16 -3.72 -8.29 5.18
CA GLY A 16 -2.47 -7.92 4.51
C GLY A 16 -2.64 -7.12 3.21
N SER A 17 -3.88 -6.86 2.79
CA SER A 17 -4.21 -6.11 1.57
C SER A 17 -4.75 -4.74 1.92
N LEU A 18 -4.14 -3.70 1.36
CA LEU A 18 -4.61 -2.32 1.47
C LEU A 18 -5.47 -1.97 0.25
N THR A 19 -6.71 -1.55 0.49
CA THR A 19 -7.67 -1.16 -0.53
C THR A 19 -7.94 0.33 -0.44
N ASN A 20 -7.82 1.03 -1.56
CA ASN A 20 -8.18 2.43 -1.65
C ASN A 20 -9.69 2.56 -1.89
N THR A 21 -10.41 2.95 -0.84
CA THR A 21 -11.86 3.21 -0.87
C THR A 21 -12.18 4.69 -1.00
N GLY A 22 -11.16 5.53 -1.20
CA GLY A 22 -11.26 6.95 -1.47
C GLY A 22 -11.39 7.27 -2.95
N ASN A 23 -11.37 8.57 -3.26
CA ASN A 23 -11.47 9.09 -4.63
C ASN A 23 -10.14 9.64 -5.16
N ALA A 24 -9.06 9.61 -4.37
CA ALA A 24 -7.73 10.01 -4.82
C ALA A 24 -6.72 8.88 -4.74
N THR A 25 -5.72 8.93 -5.61
CA THR A 25 -4.60 7.99 -5.61
C THR A 25 -3.80 8.13 -4.32
N LEU A 26 -3.62 7.01 -3.61
CA LEU A 26 -2.82 6.94 -2.40
C LEU A 26 -1.38 6.57 -2.77
N ARG A 27 -0.41 7.30 -2.22
CA ARG A 27 0.99 6.89 -2.26
C ARG A 27 1.29 6.11 -0.98
N ILE A 28 1.47 4.82 -1.12
CA ILE A 28 1.72 3.90 -0.01
C ILE A 28 3.21 3.64 0.06
N LEU A 29 3.78 3.82 1.24
CA LEU A 29 5.16 3.45 1.56
C LEU A 29 5.12 2.44 2.70
N ALA A 30 5.43 1.18 2.40
CA ALA A 30 5.68 0.17 3.41
C ALA A 30 7.19 0.05 3.61
N TYR A 31 7.63 0.05 4.85
CA TYR A 31 9.03 -0.13 5.25
C TYR A 31 9.07 -1.07 6.45
N GLY A 32 10.06 -1.94 6.50
CA GLY A 32 10.18 -2.91 7.58
C GLY A 32 11.10 -4.08 7.22
N PRO A 33 11.12 -5.13 8.04
CA PRO A 33 11.90 -6.33 7.75
C PRO A 33 11.39 -7.00 6.47
N CYS A 34 12.31 -7.57 5.68
CA CYS A 34 11.92 -8.33 4.50
C CYS A 34 11.18 -9.61 4.89
N LEU A 35 10.11 -9.91 4.17
CA LEU A 35 9.32 -11.14 4.32
C LEU A 35 10.16 -12.36 3.92
N LYS A 36 11.05 -12.19 2.94
CA LYS A 36 12.06 -13.17 2.56
C LYS A 36 13.43 -12.70 3.06
N ALA A 37 14.12 -13.57 3.79
CA ALA A 37 15.50 -13.30 4.21
C ALA A 37 16.47 -13.08 3.03
N ALA A 38 16.14 -13.59 1.84
CA ALA A 38 16.90 -13.39 0.61
C ALA A 38 16.85 -11.94 0.08
N ASP A 39 15.80 -11.18 0.40
CA ASP A 39 15.66 -9.77 -0.03
C ASP A 39 16.45 -8.80 0.88
N GLY A 40 17.02 -9.30 1.99
CA GLY A 40 17.87 -8.54 2.91
C GLY A 40 17.25 -8.33 4.30
N LYS A 41 17.87 -7.45 5.09
CA LYS A 41 17.39 -7.10 6.44
C LYS A 41 16.23 -6.11 6.43
N GLU A 42 16.20 -5.22 5.44
CA GLU A 42 15.23 -4.13 5.35
C GLU A 42 14.67 -4.06 3.93
N CYS A 43 13.35 -4.13 3.84
CA CYS A 43 12.61 -4.00 2.60
C CYS A 43 11.79 -2.71 2.64
N LYS A 44 11.74 -2.05 1.49
CA LYS A 44 10.83 -0.94 1.25
C LYS A 44 10.02 -1.20 -0.01
N GLU A 45 8.73 -0.93 0.08
CA GLU A 45 7.77 -1.03 -1.01
C GLU A 45 7.04 0.29 -1.14
N ASN A 46 7.12 0.89 -2.33
CA ASN A 46 6.47 2.16 -2.60
C ASN A 46 5.52 1.98 -3.79
N TYR A 47 4.23 2.16 -3.55
CA TYR A 47 3.17 1.91 -4.52
C TYR A 47 2.25 3.12 -4.66
N TYR A 48 1.74 3.32 -5.87
CA TYR A 48 0.62 4.22 -6.12
C TYR A 48 -0.66 3.39 -6.26
N LEU A 49 -1.58 3.55 -5.31
CA LEU A 49 -2.84 2.83 -5.28
C LEU A 49 -3.96 3.75 -5.74
N MET A 50 -4.45 3.52 -6.97
CA MET A 50 -5.58 4.25 -7.52
C MET A 50 -6.88 3.94 -6.76
N PRO A 51 -7.88 4.84 -6.79
CA PRO A 51 -9.22 4.60 -6.25
C PRO A 51 -9.81 3.27 -6.72
N GLY A 52 -10.40 2.50 -5.80
CA GLY A 52 -11.01 1.20 -6.08
C GLY A 52 -10.02 0.05 -6.33
N LYS A 53 -8.71 0.28 -6.21
CA LYS A 53 -7.71 -0.77 -6.32
C LYS A 53 -7.26 -1.27 -4.94
N SER A 54 -6.90 -2.54 -4.90
CA SER A 54 -6.33 -3.21 -3.72
C SER A 54 -4.91 -3.65 -4.02
N ARG A 55 -4.05 -3.63 -2.99
CA ARG A 55 -2.66 -4.06 -3.10
C ARG A 55 -2.23 -4.77 -1.82
N ARG A 56 -1.65 -5.95 -2.01
CA ARG A 56 -0.96 -6.69 -0.96
C ARG A 56 0.54 -6.36 -1.02
N PHE A 57 1.15 -6.14 0.14
CA PHE A 57 2.60 -6.04 0.25
C PHE A 57 3.21 -7.44 0.13
N THR A 58 4.28 -7.57 -0.64
CA THR A 58 4.89 -8.89 -0.93
C THR A 58 6.35 -8.99 -0.50
N ARG A 59 6.98 -7.86 -0.18
CA ARG A 59 8.39 -7.80 0.24
C ARG A 59 8.54 -7.38 1.69
N VAL A 60 7.70 -6.48 2.18
CA VAL A 60 7.73 -6.05 3.58
C VAL A 60 6.92 -7.03 4.41
N GLY A 61 7.59 -7.71 5.33
CA GLY A 61 6.94 -8.57 6.32
C GLY A 61 6.28 -7.71 7.39
N HIS A 62 4.97 -7.86 7.53
CA HIS A 62 4.29 -7.42 8.75
C HIS A 62 4.47 -8.57 9.74
N GLY A 63 5.41 -8.44 10.67
CA GLY A 63 5.59 -9.41 11.76
C GLY A 63 4.24 -9.65 12.43
N GLY A 64 3.83 -10.91 12.49
CA GLY A 64 2.72 -11.36 13.32
C GLY A 64 3.13 -11.36 14.79
#